data_AF-A0A8S3C6B3-F1
#
_entry.id   AF-A0A8S3C6B3-F1
#
_cell.length_a   1.000
_cell.length_b   1.000
_cell.length_c   1.000
_cell.angle_alpha   90.00
_cell.angle_beta   90.00
_cell.angle_gamma   90.00
#
_symmetry.space_group_name_H-M   'P 1'
#
loop_
_entity.id
_entity.type
_entity.pdbx_description
1 polymer ?
#
loop_
_entity_poly.entity_id
_entity_poly.type
_entity_poly.pdbx_seq_one_letter_code
_entity_poly.pdbx_strand_id
1 'polypeptide(L)'
;MDEQGFLFVTNWLGHEVKRWLPGETQGTVVAGGNGIGSRLNQLNCTRKVFVDRDRSVYVSDGYNNRVMKWVEGAKEGIVVAGGRGSGNSLSQLNFPEGVIVDQFGTVYVADRHNHRIMRWPKGATEGEILVGGIGAGSASNQLNQPIAYLQEILKDHPKYLQDLKEIDIGSRLDLCPNHFHLLHLLNMI
;
A
#
# COMPACT_ATOMS: atom_id res chain seq x y z
N MET A 1 10.26 -6.26 -3.19
CA MET A 1 10.89 -6.75 -4.42
C MET A 1 9.80 -7.42 -5.23
N ASP A 2 9.70 -7.20 -6.53
CA ASP A 2 8.71 -7.89 -7.38
C ASP A 2 9.19 -9.30 -7.77
N GLU A 3 8.36 -10.02 -8.53
CA GLU A 3 8.66 -11.38 -9.02
C GLU A 3 9.85 -11.44 -9.99
N GLN A 4 10.25 -10.30 -10.57
CA GLN A 4 11.41 -10.19 -11.45
C GLN A 4 12.68 -9.73 -10.71
N GLY A 5 12.59 -9.50 -9.40
CA GLY A 5 13.74 -9.09 -8.57
C GLY A 5 13.92 -7.58 -8.45
N PHE A 6 13.03 -6.74 -8.98
CA PHE A 6 13.15 -5.29 -8.85
C PHE A 6 12.79 -4.81 -7.44
N LEU A 7 13.65 -3.99 -6.86
CA LEU A 7 13.38 -3.20 -5.65
C LEU A 7 12.80 -1.85 -6.04
N PHE A 8 11.64 -1.50 -5.46
CA PHE A 8 11.00 -0.20 -5.62
C PHE A 8 11.20 0.62 -4.36
N VAL A 9 11.72 1.83 -4.50
CA VAL A 9 12.00 2.74 -3.39
C VAL A 9 11.32 4.07 -3.65
N THR A 10 10.57 4.53 -2.66
CA THR A 10 10.07 5.91 -2.59
C THR A 10 11.14 6.78 -1.95
N ASN A 11 11.60 7.81 -2.66
CA ASN A 11 12.42 8.85 -2.04
C ASN A 11 11.48 9.95 -1.51
N TRP A 12 11.43 10.10 -0.18
CA TRP A 12 10.53 11.05 0.49
C TRP A 12 10.72 12.51 0.02
N LEU A 13 11.96 12.90 -0.30
CA LEU A 13 12.29 14.23 -0.85
C LEU A 13 12.38 14.25 -2.38
N GLY A 14 12.40 13.08 -3.03
CA GLY A 14 12.54 12.95 -4.47
C GLY A 14 11.21 13.07 -5.22
N HIS A 15 10.07 12.91 -4.52
CA HIS A 15 8.72 12.98 -5.12
C HIS A 15 8.58 12.02 -6.31
N GLU A 16 9.22 10.86 -6.17
CA GLU A 16 9.36 9.88 -7.23
C GLU A 16 9.43 8.47 -6.63
N VAL A 17 9.03 7.50 -7.44
CA VAL A 17 9.33 6.10 -7.22
C VAL A 17 10.38 5.70 -8.22
N LYS A 18 11.45 5.08 -7.72
CA LYS A 18 12.50 4.49 -8.55
C LYS A 18 12.54 2.99 -8.35
N ARG A 19 12.96 2.27 -9.38
CA ARG A 19 13.25 0.83 -9.33
C ARG A 19 14.72 0.54 -9.59
N TRP A 20 15.21 -0.55 -9.00
CA TRP A 20 16.55 -1.10 -9.18
C TRP A 20 16.49 -2.62 -9.29
N LEU A 21 17.35 -3.23 -10.10
CA LEU A 21 17.80 -4.60 -9.93
C LEU A 21 18.97 -4.67 -8.94
N PRO A 22 19.13 -5.78 -8.20
CA PRO A 22 20.32 -6.01 -7.39
C PRO A 22 21.60 -5.85 -8.22
N GLY A 23 22.47 -4.92 -7.81
CA GLY A 23 23.72 -4.61 -8.51
C GLY A 23 23.67 -3.39 -9.44
N GLU A 24 22.50 -2.82 -9.71
CA GLU A 24 22.41 -1.55 -10.44
C GLU A 24 22.91 -0.37 -9.59
N THR A 25 23.70 0.50 -10.20
CA THR A 25 24.22 1.73 -9.56
C THR A 25 23.34 2.96 -9.81
N GLN A 26 22.38 2.87 -10.73
CA GLN A 26 21.45 3.94 -11.08
C GLN A 26 20.01 3.41 -11.10
N GLY A 27 19.09 4.17 -10.50
CA GLY A 27 17.68 3.79 -10.45
C GLY A 27 16.89 4.37 -11.61
N THR A 28 15.92 3.60 -12.10
CA THR A 28 14.98 4.07 -13.13
C THR A 28 13.74 4.66 -12.49
N VAL A 29 13.37 5.88 -12.85
CA VAL A 29 12.11 6.51 -12.40
C VAL A 29 10.92 5.81 -13.05
N VAL A 30 9.96 5.39 -12.24
CA VAL A 30 8.74 4.67 -12.67
C VAL A 30 7.44 5.37 -12.27
N ALA A 31 7.51 6.38 -11.39
CA ALA A 31 6.39 7.27 -11.08
C ALA A 31 6.93 8.63 -10.61
N GLY A 32 6.26 9.72 -10.96
CA GLY A 32 6.69 11.08 -10.61
C GLY A 32 7.96 11.53 -11.33
N GLY A 33 8.87 12.18 -10.60
CA GLY A 33 10.17 12.62 -11.14
C GLY A 33 10.16 13.92 -11.94
N ASN A 34 9.01 14.60 -12.06
CA ASN A 34 8.86 15.88 -12.78
C ASN A 34 8.69 17.08 -11.82
N GLY A 35 9.33 17.00 -10.65
CA GLY A 35 9.23 18.01 -9.59
C GLY A 35 7.97 17.88 -8.72
N ILE A 36 7.90 18.73 -7.70
CA ILE A 36 6.79 18.80 -6.74
C ILE A 36 5.60 19.47 -7.41
N GLY A 37 4.43 18.83 -7.34
CA GLY A 37 3.18 19.43 -7.80
C GLY A 37 2.03 18.45 -7.83
N SER A 38 0.93 18.88 -8.45
CA SER A 38 -0.34 18.14 -8.50
C SER A 38 -0.73 17.67 -9.91
N ARG A 39 0.13 17.91 -10.92
CA ARG A 39 -0.08 17.37 -12.27
C ARG A 39 -0.02 15.83 -12.25
N LEU A 40 -0.50 15.20 -13.31
CA LEU A 40 -0.56 13.73 -13.39
C LEU A 40 0.82 13.07 -13.50
N ASN A 41 1.85 13.82 -13.86
CA ASN A 41 3.25 13.37 -13.89
C ASN A 41 4.06 13.83 -12.66
N GLN A 42 3.41 14.43 -11.66
CA GLN A 42 4.02 14.98 -10.45
C GLN A 42 3.45 14.33 -9.19
N LEU A 43 4.23 14.37 -8.11
CA LEU A 43 3.85 13.87 -6.78
C LEU A 43 4.23 14.92 -5.72
N ASN A 44 3.58 14.86 -4.56
CA ASN A 44 3.82 15.75 -3.43
C ASN A 44 3.69 14.99 -2.09
N CYS A 45 4.85 14.66 -1.49
CA CYS A 45 5.00 13.77 -0.32
C CYS A 45 4.47 12.35 -0.57
N THR A 46 5.24 11.59 -1.34
CA THR A 46 5.01 10.15 -1.53
C THR A 46 5.23 9.41 -0.21
N ARG A 47 4.21 8.71 0.28
CA ARG A 47 4.26 8.02 1.59
C ARG A 47 4.59 6.54 1.46
N LYS A 48 3.70 5.80 0.81
CA LYS A 48 3.84 4.36 0.55
C LYS A 48 3.66 4.07 -0.92
N VAL A 49 4.33 3.01 -1.36
CA VAL A 49 4.21 2.44 -2.70
C VAL A 49 3.72 1.00 -2.61
N PHE A 50 2.84 0.63 -3.53
CA PHE A 50 2.44 -0.75 -3.78
C PHE A 50 2.69 -1.05 -5.25
N VAL A 51 3.11 -2.28 -5.57
CA VAL A 51 3.31 -2.74 -6.94
C VAL A 51 2.48 -3.99 -7.14
N ASP A 52 1.59 -3.98 -8.15
CA ASP A 52 0.78 -5.15 -8.49
C ASP A 52 1.53 -6.12 -9.40
N ARG A 53 0.90 -7.27 -9.71
CA ARG A 53 1.48 -8.31 -10.57
C ARG A 53 1.71 -7.86 -12.02
N ASP A 54 0.95 -6.85 -12.46
CA ASP A 54 1.12 -6.23 -13.77
C ASP A 54 2.21 -5.13 -13.76
N ARG A 55 3.00 -5.05 -12.68
CA ARG A 55 4.03 -4.03 -12.43
C ARG A 55 3.50 -2.60 -12.44
N SER A 56 2.21 -2.41 -12.18
CA SER A 56 1.67 -1.09 -11.96
C SER A 56 2.07 -0.58 -10.59
N VAL A 57 2.53 0.67 -10.53
CA VAL A 57 2.99 1.34 -9.32
C VAL A 57 1.87 2.21 -8.78
N TYR A 58 1.44 1.95 -7.55
CA TYR A 58 0.45 2.73 -6.82
C TYR A 58 1.14 3.54 -5.73
N VAL A 59 0.83 4.82 -5.65
CA VAL A 59 1.49 5.75 -4.73
C VAL A 59 0.45 6.56 -3.98
N SER A 60 0.56 6.56 -2.66
CA SER A 60 -0.15 7.53 -1.81
C SER A 60 0.51 8.90 -1.94
N ASP A 61 -0.17 9.82 -2.60
CA ASP A 61 0.27 11.19 -2.88
C ASP A 61 -0.33 12.13 -1.82
N GLY A 62 0.32 12.15 -0.66
CA GLY A 62 -0.29 12.58 0.61
C GLY A 62 -0.77 14.03 0.61
N TYR A 63 0.06 14.99 0.17
CA TYR A 63 -0.36 16.40 0.17
C TYR A 63 -1.35 16.73 -0.95
N ASN A 64 -1.41 15.91 -1.99
CA ASN A 64 -2.42 16.06 -3.04
C ASN A 64 -3.72 15.30 -2.74
N ASN A 65 -3.81 14.61 -1.60
CA ASN A 65 -5.01 13.91 -1.12
C ASN A 65 -5.57 12.93 -2.16
N ARG A 66 -4.68 12.15 -2.78
CA ARG A 66 -5.02 11.19 -3.82
C ARG A 66 -4.14 9.96 -3.78
N VAL A 67 -4.61 8.89 -4.41
CA VAL A 67 -3.79 7.74 -4.78
C VAL A 67 -3.65 7.72 -6.29
N MET A 68 -2.42 7.58 -6.74
CA MET A 68 -2.06 7.58 -8.15
C MET A 68 -1.56 6.20 -8.58
N LYS A 69 -1.90 5.78 -9.80
CA LYS A 69 -1.42 4.56 -10.45
C LYS A 69 -0.62 4.90 -11.70
N TRP A 70 0.58 4.33 -11.84
CA TRP A 70 1.33 4.29 -13.09
C TRP A 70 1.37 2.86 -13.61
N VAL A 71 0.94 2.67 -14.85
CA VAL A 71 1.22 1.43 -15.60
C VAL A 71 2.68 1.46 -16.06
N GLU A 72 3.32 0.31 -16.19
CA GLU A 72 4.70 0.23 -16.64
C GLU A 72 4.94 1.03 -17.94
N GLY A 73 5.96 1.90 -17.93
CA GLY A 73 6.32 2.75 -19.06
C GLY A 73 5.47 4.02 -19.23
N ALA A 74 4.41 4.22 -18.43
CA ALA A 74 3.57 5.41 -18.50
C ALA A 74 4.35 6.69 -18.13
N LYS A 75 4.08 7.78 -18.85
CA LYS A 75 4.67 9.11 -18.56
C LYS A 75 3.90 9.88 -17.50
N GLU A 76 2.61 9.59 -17.35
CA GLU A 76 1.72 10.20 -16.37
C GLU A 76 0.92 9.11 -15.67
N GLY A 77 0.46 9.41 -14.46
CA GLY A 77 -0.35 8.51 -13.65
C GLY A 77 -1.83 8.80 -13.79
N ILE A 78 -2.63 7.89 -13.25
CA ILE A 78 -4.09 7.98 -13.21
C ILE A 78 -4.50 8.07 -11.74
N VAL A 79 -5.43 8.98 -11.43
CA VAL A 79 -6.04 9.04 -10.10
C VAL A 79 -6.96 7.83 -9.93
N VAL A 80 -6.71 7.00 -8.92
CA VAL A 80 -7.49 5.77 -8.65
C VAL A 80 -8.25 5.83 -7.33
N ALA A 81 -7.95 6.81 -6.46
CA ALA A 81 -8.74 7.14 -5.29
C ALA A 81 -8.52 8.60 -4.88
N GLY A 82 -9.56 9.25 -4.33
CA GLY A 82 -9.51 10.66 -3.93
C GLY A 82 -9.36 11.62 -5.11
N GLY A 83 -8.54 12.67 -4.94
CA GLY A 83 -8.27 13.66 -6.00
C GLY A 83 -9.32 14.76 -6.16
N ARG A 84 -10.32 14.82 -5.28
CA ARG A 84 -11.33 15.90 -5.22
C ARG A 84 -11.07 16.89 -4.08
N GLY A 85 -9.79 17.14 -3.81
CA GLY A 85 -9.34 17.94 -2.67
C GLY A 85 -9.35 17.19 -1.34
N SER A 86 -8.88 17.88 -0.30
CA SER A 86 -8.92 17.35 1.07
C SER A 86 -10.34 17.41 1.63
N GLY A 87 -10.79 16.35 2.28
CA GLY A 87 -12.10 16.29 2.92
C GLY A 87 -12.46 14.89 3.41
N ASN A 88 -13.68 14.73 3.92
CA ASN A 88 -14.17 13.48 4.52
C ASN A 88 -15.32 12.83 3.74
N SER A 89 -15.74 13.39 2.60
CA SER A 89 -16.72 12.73 1.73
C SER A 89 -16.17 11.41 1.16
N LEU A 90 -17.05 10.60 0.55
CA LEU A 90 -16.66 9.30 -0.02
C LEU A 90 -15.74 9.42 -1.23
N SER A 91 -15.68 10.59 -1.86
CA SER A 91 -14.81 10.85 -3.01
C SER A 91 -13.53 11.63 -2.65
N GLN A 92 -13.34 11.93 -1.36
CA GLN A 92 -12.21 12.70 -0.84
C GLN A 92 -11.36 11.86 0.12
N LEU A 93 -10.09 12.25 0.22
CA LEU A 93 -9.13 11.74 1.18
C LEU A 93 -8.56 12.92 1.97
N ASN A 94 -7.95 12.63 3.11
CA ASN A 94 -7.21 13.60 3.90
C ASN A 94 -5.89 12.98 4.35
N PHE A 95 -4.83 13.38 3.65
CA PHE A 95 -3.47 12.94 3.90
C PHE A 95 -3.31 11.40 3.90
N PRO A 96 -3.64 10.72 2.78
CA PRO A 96 -3.55 9.26 2.70
C PRO A 96 -2.11 8.79 2.88
N GLU A 97 -1.91 7.76 3.71
CA GLU A 97 -0.57 7.31 4.07
C GLU A 97 -0.22 5.94 3.45
N GLY A 98 -1.10 4.94 3.60
CA GLY A 98 -0.87 3.60 3.07
C GLY A 98 -1.84 3.23 1.96
N VAL A 99 -1.35 2.45 0.99
CA VAL A 99 -2.10 1.92 -0.15
C VAL A 99 -1.76 0.44 -0.34
N ILE A 100 -2.76 -0.40 -0.58
CA ILE A 100 -2.60 -1.72 -1.21
C ILE A 100 -3.69 -1.93 -2.25
N VAL A 101 -3.50 -2.93 -3.10
CA VAL A 101 -4.47 -3.30 -4.12
C VAL A 101 -4.67 -4.81 -4.10
N ASP A 102 -5.91 -5.28 -4.16
CA ASP A 102 -6.22 -6.70 -4.29
C ASP A 102 -6.09 -7.19 -5.74
N GLN A 103 -6.35 -8.49 -5.96
CA GLN A 103 -6.28 -9.09 -7.28
C GLN A 103 -7.38 -8.63 -8.26
N PHE A 104 -8.45 -8.02 -7.76
CA PHE A 104 -9.54 -7.46 -8.57
C PHE A 104 -9.28 -6.00 -8.95
N GLY A 105 -8.20 -5.41 -8.43
CA GLY A 105 -7.86 -4.00 -8.64
C GLY A 105 -8.58 -3.06 -7.67
N THR A 106 -9.16 -3.57 -6.57
CA THR A 106 -9.73 -2.74 -5.50
C THR A 106 -8.59 -2.10 -4.73
N VAL A 107 -8.63 -0.77 -4.64
CA VAL A 107 -7.61 0.03 -3.94
C VAL A 107 -8.05 0.26 -2.50
N TYR A 108 -7.23 -0.15 -1.54
CA TYR A 108 -7.45 0.09 -0.12
C TYR A 108 -6.51 1.18 0.37
N VAL A 109 -7.06 2.18 1.06
CA VAL A 109 -6.33 3.39 1.45
C VAL A 109 -6.51 3.64 2.94
N ALA A 110 -5.40 3.84 3.64
CA ALA A 110 -5.42 4.41 4.98
C ALA A 110 -5.56 5.93 4.88
N ASP A 111 -6.78 6.40 5.10
CA ASP A 111 -7.15 7.81 5.08
C ASP A 111 -6.87 8.43 6.45
N ARG A 112 -5.58 8.70 6.68
CA ARG A 112 -4.94 8.91 7.98
C ARG A 112 -5.64 9.97 8.83
N HIS A 113 -5.85 11.18 8.29
CA HIS A 113 -6.41 12.29 9.05
C HIS A 113 -7.92 12.20 9.22
N ASN A 114 -8.58 11.35 8.42
CA ASN A 114 -9.99 11.02 8.62
C ASN A 114 -10.20 9.79 9.50
N HIS A 115 -9.11 9.16 9.98
CA HIS A 115 -9.15 8.03 10.90
C HIS A 115 -10.01 6.87 10.40
N ARG A 116 -9.84 6.53 9.11
CA ARG A 116 -10.61 5.48 8.44
C ARG A 116 -9.76 4.69 7.47
N ILE A 117 -10.18 3.46 7.19
CA ILE A 117 -9.74 2.68 6.03
C ILE A 117 -10.85 2.76 4.99
N MET A 118 -10.49 3.18 3.79
CA MET A 118 -11.40 3.25 2.65
C MET A 118 -11.03 2.19 1.62
N ARG A 119 -12.00 1.71 0.84
CA ARG A 119 -11.75 0.92 -0.36
C ARG A 119 -12.41 1.55 -1.59
N TRP A 120 -11.76 1.44 -2.74
CA TRP A 120 -12.28 1.84 -4.05
C TRP A 120 -12.27 0.62 -4.97
N PRO A 121 -13.43 0.05 -5.31
CA PRO A 121 -13.52 -0.91 -6.39
C PRO A 121 -12.94 -0.34 -7.68
N LYS A 122 -12.39 -1.20 -8.54
CA LYS A 122 -11.77 -0.77 -9.80
C LYS A 122 -12.75 0.06 -10.64
N GLY A 123 -12.36 1.30 -10.96
CA GLY A 123 -13.16 2.23 -11.76
C GLY A 123 -14.21 3.03 -10.98
N ALA A 124 -14.33 2.84 -9.66
CA ALA A 124 -15.25 3.60 -8.83
C ALA A 124 -14.81 5.08 -8.73
N THR A 125 -15.80 5.99 -8.76
CA THR A 125 -15.56 7.44 -8.57
C THR A 125 -15.59 7.86 -7.10
N GLU A 126 -16.14 7.01 -6.24
CA GLU A 126 -16.24 7.18 -4.79
C GLU A 126 -15.85 5.88 -4.10
N GLY A 127 -15.37 6.01 -2.86
CA GLY A 127 -14.95 4.88 -2.05
C GLY A 127 -16.00 4.50 -1.02
N GLU A 128 -15.72 3.41 -0.34
CA GLU A 128 -16.54 2.88 0.74
C GLU A 128 -15.71 2.86 2.03
N ILE A 129 -16.33 3.27 3.14
CA ILE A 129 -15.70 3.14 4.46
C ILE A 129 -15.70 1.66 4.83
N LEU A 130 -14.51 1.08 4.95
CA LEU A 130 -14.33 -0.30 5.39
C LEU A 130 -14.31 -0.40 6.93
N VAL A 131 -13.57 0.51 7.57
CA VAL A 131 -13.39 0.57 9.03
C VAL A 131 -13.15 2.03 9.47
N GLY A 132 -13.65 2.42 10.64
CA GLY A 132 -13.40 3.74 11.25
C GLY A 132 -14.29 4.85 10.70
N GLY A 133 -13.80 6.09 10.72
CA GLY A 133 -14.52 7.26 10.18
C GLY A 133 -15.56 7.87 11.14
N ILE A 134 -15.60 7.42 12.38
CA ILE A 134 -16.50 7.90 13.45
C ILE A 134 -15.75 8.68 14.54
N GLY A 135 -14.60 9.27 14.18
CA GLY A 135 -13.69 9.97 15.07
C GLY A 135 -12.48 9.15 15.51
N ALA A 136 -11.46 9.85 16.01
CA ALA A 136 -10.26 9.24 16.55
C ALA A 136 -10.54 8.52 17.87
N GLY A 137 -9.97 7.34 18.06
CA GLY A 137 -10.01 6.67 19.36
C GLY A 137 -9.51 5.24 19.32
N SER A 138 -9.70 4.56 20.45
CA SER A 138 -9.24 3.17 20.67
C SER A 138 -10.40 2.19 20.87
N ALA A 139 -11.65 2.63 20.68
CA ALA A 139 -12.79 1.72 20.67
C ALA A 139 -12.66 0.72 19.51
N SER A 140 -13.33 -0.43 19.61
CA SER A 140 -13.22 -1.54 18.64
C SER A 140 -13.59 -1.17 17.19
N ASN A 141 -14.33 -0.08 17.00
CA ASN A 141 -14.74 0.47 15.71
C ASN A 141 -14.13 1.84 15.39
N GLN A 142 -13.19 2.32 16.22
CA GLN A 142 -12.44 3.55 16.01
C GLN A 142 -11.02 3.25 15.54
N LEU A 143 -10.45 4.19 14.80
CA LEU A 143 -9.04 4.18 14.46
C LEU A 143 -8.44 5.51 14.91
N ASN A 144 -7.12 5.56 15.06
CA ASN A 144 -6.41 6.81 15.32
C ASN A 144 -5.21 6.87 14.39
N GLN A 145 -5.27 7.80 13.42
CA GLN A 145 -4.24 8.04 12.41
C GLN A 145 -3.66 6.73 11.83
N PRO A 146 -4.50 5.87 11.21
CA PRO A 146 -4.04 4.58 10.75
C PRO A 146 -2.93 4.74 9.73
N ILE A 147 -1.82 4.06 9.98
CA ILE A 147 -0.75 3.83 9.00
C ILE A 147 -0.90 2.39 8.54
N ALA A 148 -1.18 2.18 7.27
CA ALA A 148 -1.48 0.81 6.82
C ALA A 148 -0.21 -0.02 6.60
N TYR A 149 -0.11 -1.12 7.33
CA TYR A 149 0.42 -2.39 6.85
C TYR A 149 -0.77 -3.30 6.54
N LEU A 150 -1.48 -2.98 5.45
CA LEU A 150 -2.80 -3.58 5.12
C LEU A 150 -2.75 -5.10 4.85
N GLN A 151 -1.57 -5.71 4.72
CA GLN A 151 -1.44 -7.17 4.57
C GLN A 151 -2.03 -7.95 5.75
N GLU A 152 -1.97 -7.41 6.98
CA GLU A 152 -2.52 -8.08 8.18
C GLU A 152 -4.03 -7.82 8.36
N ILE A 153 -4.52 -6.63 7.99
CA ILE A 153 -5.96 -6.27 8.07
C ILE A 153 -6.80 -7.17 7.16
N LEU A 154 -6.25 -7.60 6.01
CA LEU A 154 -6.92 -8.56 5.13
C LEU A 154 -6.89 -10.00 5.66
N LYS A 155 -5.88 -10.38 6.46
CA LYS A 155 -5.78 -11.71 7.08
C LYS A 155 -6.76 -11.87 8.26
N ASP A 156 -6.95 -10.82 9.07
CA ASP A 156 -7.79 -10.85 10.29
C ASP A 156 -9.30 -10.60 10.03
N HIS A 157 -9.70 -10.36 8.77
CA HIS A 157 -11.09 -10.12 8.39
C HIS A 157 -11.59 -11.07 7.27
N PRO A 158 -11.75 -12.38 7.57
CA PRO A 158 -12.05 -13.42 6.59
C PRO A 158 -13.38 -13.25 5.82
N LYS A 159 -14.30 -12.41 6.30
CA LYS A 159 -15.54 -12.06 5.58
C LYS A 159 -15.30 -11.29 4.28
N TYR A 160 -14.13 -10.67 4.11
CA TYR A 160 -13.71 -10.01 2.87
C TYR A 160 -12.77 -10.90 2.03
N LEU A 161 -12.53 -12.14 2.46
CA LEU A 161 -11.59 -13.10 1.86
C LEU A 161 -12.30 -14.13 0.96
N GLN A 162 -13.62 -14.04 0.77
CA GLN A 162 -14.36 -15.02 -0.04
C GLN A 162 -13.97 -15.01 -1.52
N ASP A 163 -13.27 -13.97 -1.98
CA ASP A 163 -12.83 -13.85 -3.36
C ASP A 163 -11.31 -14.09 -3.58
N LEU A 164 -10.56 -14.58 -2.57
CA LEU A 164 -9.12 -14.86 -2.70
C LEU A 164 -8.77 -16.36 -2.77
N LYS A 165 -9.71 -17.21 -3.19
CA LYS A 165 -9.37 -18.60 -3.49
C LYS A 165 -8.66 -18.70 -4.84
N GLU A 166 -7.45 -19.28 -4.78
CA GLU A 166 -6.47 -19.56 -5.82
C GLU A 166 -5.37 -18.51 -6.01
N ILE A 167 -4.34 -18.59 -5.17
CA ILE A 167 -2.94 -18.69 -5.60
C ILE A 167 -2.26 -19.63 -4.61
N ASP A 168 -2.19 -20.89 -5.02
CA ASP A 168 -1.22 -21.87 -4.57
C ASP A 168 0.13 -21.48 -5.21
N ILE A 169 1.06 -21.02 -4.39
CA ILE A 169 2.49 -21.14 -4.70
C ILE A 169 3.04 -22.10 -3.67
N GLY A 170 3.08 -23.37 -4.09
CA GLY A 170 3.61 -24.48 -3.33
C GLY A 170 4.96 -24.15 -2.72
N SER A 171 5.03 -24.32 -1.41
CA SER A 171 6.27 -24.71 -0.73
C SER A 171 5.95 -25.93 0.12
N ARG A 172 6.21 -27.06 -0.51
CA ARG A 172 6.57 -28.36 0.07
C ARG A 172 6.83 -28.32 1.58
N LEU A 173 5.87 -28.83 2.34
CA LEU A 173 6.07 -29.34 3.70
C LEU A 173 6.89 -30.63 3.60
N ASP A 174 8.18 -30.57 3.90
CA ASP A 174 8.93 -31.73 4.36
C ASP A 174 9.21 -31.51 5.86
N LEU A 175 8.51 -32.28 6.69
CA LEU A 175 8.65 -32.34 8.14
C LEU A 175 9.95 -33.08 8.51
N CYS A 176 10.62 -32.65 9.57
CA CYS A 176 11.23 -33.59 10.52
C CYS A 176 11.16 -33.07 11.97
N PRO A 177 11.10 -33.97 12.96
CA PRO A 177 10.40 -33.76 14.23
C PRO A 177 11.34 -33.70 15.45
N ASN A 178 10.76 -33.29 16.58
CA ASN A 178 11.24 -33.50 17.96
C ASN A 178 12.55 -32.80 18.35
N HIS A 179 12.45 -31.75 19.18
CA HIS A 179 12.90 -31.81 20.57
C HIS A 179 12.43 -30.59 21.38
N PHE A 180 11.80 -30.88 22.51
CA PHE A 180 11.70 -30.00 23.67
C PHE A 180 13.10 -29.54 24.12
N HIS A 181 13.28 -28.28 24.51
CA HIS A 181 13.56 -27.96 25.92
C HIS A 181 13.65 -26.46 26.22
N LEU A 182 12.99 -26.11 27.33
CA LEU A 182 13.20 -24.93 28.14
C LEU A 182 14.51 -25.07 28.95
N LEU A 183 15.19 -23.94 29.15
CA LEU A 183 16.07 -23.55 30.27
C LEU A 183 17.55 -24.06 30.39
N HIS A 184 18.42 -23.03 30.46
CA HIS A 184 19.49 -22.78 31.44
C HIS A 184 20.90 -23.41 31.33
N LEU A 185 21.85 -22.50 31.60
CA LEU A 185 23.20 -22.62 32.19
C LEU A 185 24.44 -22.78 31.27
N LEU A 186 25.18 -21.65 31.25
CA LEU A 186 26.62 -21.46 31.37
C LEU A 186 27.59 -22.58 30.94
N ASN A 187 28.50 -22.16 30.06
CA ASN A 187 29.88 -22.63 29.94
C ASN A 187 30.56 -22.74 31.32
N MET A 188 31.29 -23.84 31.56
CA MET A 188 32.74 -23.79 31.77
C MET A 188 33.35 -25.19 31.98
N ILE A 189 34.37 -25.46 31.14
CA ILE A 189 35.46 -26.46 31.19
C ILE A 189 35.06 -27.90 30.84
#